data_AF-A0A538JDF3-F1
#
_entry.id   AF-A0A538JDF3-F1
#
_cell.length_a   1.000
_cell.length_b   1.000
_cell.length_c   1.000
_cell.angle_alpha   90.00
_cell.angle_beta   90.00
_cell.angle_gamma   90.00
#
_symmetry.space_group_name_H-M   'P 1'
#
loop_
_entity.id
_entity.type
_entity.pdbx_description
1 polymer ?
#
loop_
_entity_poly.entity_id
_entity_poly.type
_entity_poly.pdbx_seq_one_letter_code
_entity_poly.pdbx_strand_id
1 'polypeptide(L)'
;MKLSYLVRGLPGHPLHPPLTDATIGIYTFATIAAFLDVVGLSKTTAAHGWWIALLVGLVSTVFTALTGFIEWLSITWGSELWKTATTHMIAMLTATVFFGLAALFGHDDWKAGNVSAGEFVLTVVGFGFLALGGWLGGAIVYVYGMRVLGLPGEPATRAVAPFPHREKEAAEN
;
A
#
# COMPACT_ATOMS: atom_id res chain seq x y z
N MET A 1 -18.62 21.41 2.77
CA MET A 1 -17.72 20.28 2.43
C MET A 1 -18.36 19.00 2.94
N LYS A 2 -18.31 17.90 2.17
CA LYS A 2 -18.83 16.60 2.62
C LYS A 2 -17.88 16.01 3.67
N LEU A 3 -18.42 15.45 4.76
CA LEU A 3 -17.60 14.83 5.82
C LEU A 3 -16.79 13.63 5.29
N SER A 4 -17.31 12.95 4.26
CA SER A 4 -16.65 11.84 3.58
C SER A 4 -15.28 12.20 3.00
N TYR A 5 -15.02 13.47 2.68
CA TYR A 5 -13.74 13.91 2.14
C TYR A 5 -12.59 13.76 3.14
N LEU A 6 -12.87 13.80 4.45
CA LEU A 6 -11.85 13.61 5.49
C LEU A 6 -11.29 12.19 5.51
N VAL A 7 -12.06 11.21 5.02
CA VAL A 7 -11.72 9.78 5.11
C VAL A 7 -11.45 9.14 3.76
N ARG A 8 -12.04 9.64 2.67
CA ARG A 8 -11.85 9.13 1.30
C ARG A 8 -10.93 10.01 0.45
N GLY A 9 -10.67 11.24 0.88
CA GLY A 9 -10.03 12.26 0.06
C GLY A 9 -11.00 12.99 -0.86
N LEU A 10 -10.46 13.92 -1.64
CA LEU A 10 -11.23 14.73 -2.57
C LEU A 10 -11.45 13.96 -3.89
N PRO A 11 -12.47 14.34 -4.68
CA PRO A 11 -12.62 13.85 -6.04
C PRO A 11 -11.33 14.05 -6.86
N GLY A 12 -10.82 12.97 -7.43
CA GLY A 12 -9.55 12.95 -8.18
C GLY A 12 -8.28 13.02 -7.31
N HIS A 13 -8.42 13.12 -5.99
CA HIS A 13 -7.32 13.07 -5.02
C HIS A 13 -7.68 12.15 -3.83
N PRO A 14 -7.86 10.83 -4.08
CA PRO A 14 -8.14 9.86 -3.04
C PRO A 14 -6.99 9.74 -2.04
N LEU A 15 -7.31 9.44 -0.77
CA LEU A 15 -6.29 9.27 0.28
C LEU A 15 -5.54 7.94 0.18
N HIS A 16 -6.17 6.89 -0.34
CA HIS A 16 -5.59 5.55 -0.34
C HIS A 16 -4.32 5.44 -1.22
N PRO A 17 -4.29 5.91 -2.49
CA PRO A 17 -3.09 5.79 -3.34
C PRO A 17 -1.79 6.39 -2.78
N PRO A 18 -1.73 7.65 -2.30
CA PRO A 18 -0.48 8.18 -1.74
C PRO A 18 -0.02 7.42 -0.48
N LEU A 19 -0.96 6.87 0.30
CA LEU A 19 -0.61 5.99 1.42
C LEU A 19 -0.05 4.64 0.94
N THR A 20 -0.59 4.08 -0.14
CA THR A 20 -0.02 2.88 -0.77
C THR A 20 1.40 3.12 -1.28
N ASP A 21 1.70 4.29 -1.87
CA ASP A 21 3.06 4.62 -2.33
C ASP A 21 4.06 4.59 -1.19
N ALA A 22 3.71 5.21 -0.05
CA ALA A 22 4.53 5.18 1.15
C ALA A 22 4.71 3.74 1.67
N THR A 23 3.62 2.98 1.84
CA THR A 23 3.67 1.61 2.35
C THR A 23 4.50 0.69 1.44
N ILE A 24 4.28 0.73 0.12
CA ILE A 24 5.01 -0.07 -0.86
C ILE A 24 6.49 0.31 -0.85
N GLY A 25 6.81 1.61 -0.85
CA GLY A 25 8.19 2.10 -0.80
C GLY A 25 8.94 1.61 0.44
N ILE A 26 8.30 1.67 1.61
CA ILE A 26 8.89 1.23 2.89
C ILE A 26 9.19 -0.29 2.86
N TYR A 27 8.22 -1.12 2.45
CA TYR A 27 8.44 -2.57 2.39
C TYR A 27 9.41 -2.99 1.28
N THR A 28 9.45 -2.23 0.18
CA THR A 28 10.47 -2.41 -0.87
C THR A 28 11.86 -2.16 -0.29
N PHE A 29 12.04 -1.05 0.44
CA PHE A 29 13.29 -0.77 1.13
C PHE A 29 13.64 -1.86 2.16
N ALA A 30 12.67 -2.31 2.97
CA ALA A 30 12.88 -3.38 3.93
C ALA A 30 13.42 -4.65 3.23
N THR A 31 12.80 -5.04 2.12
CA THR A 31 13.22 -6.21 1.33
C THR A 31 14.63 -6.05 0.75
N ILE A 32 14.96 -4.86 0.24
CA ILE A 32 16.31 -4.54 -0.25
C ILE A 32 17.34 -4.61 0.88
N ALA A 33 17.04 -4.01 2.04
CA ALA A 33 17.94 -4.01 3.18
C ALA A 33 18.19 -5.43 3.69
N ALA A 34 17.15 -6.27 3.77
CA ALA A 34 17.30 -7.68 4.11
C ALA A 34 18.20 -8.43 3.12
N PHE A 35 18.00 -8.19 1.82
CA PHE A 35 18.84 -8.78 0.78
C PHE A 35 20.31 -8.35 0.92
N LEU A 36 20.58 -7.06 1.13
CA LEU A 36 21.93 -6.51 1.29
C LEU A 36 22.69 -7.10 2.49
N ASP A 37 21.98 -7.38 3.59
CA ASP A 37 22.55 -8.09 4.75
C ASP A 37 22.92 -9.53 4.39
N VAL A 38 21.99 -10.28 3.82
CA VAL A 38 22.16 -11.70 3.44
C VAL A 38 23.29 -11.91 2.43
N VAL A 39 23.46 -11.01 1.46
CA VAL A 39 24.58 -11.08 0.49
C VAL A 39 25.89 -10.48 1.02
N GLY A 40 25.90 -9.98 2.26
CA GLY A 40 27.10 -9.49 2.94
C GLY A 40 27.60 -8.13 2.46
N LEU A 41 26.78 -7.34 1.75
CA LEU A 41 27.16 -6.01 1.24
C LEU A 41 27.09 -4.92 2.32
N SER A 42 26.17 -5.05 3.27
CA SER A 42 26.04 -4.17 4.42
C SER A 42 25.34 -4.95 5.52
N LYS A 43 26.08 -5.38 6.55
CA LYS A 43 25.52 -6.29 7.57
C LYS A 43 24.65 -5.54 8.58
N THR A 44 25.21 -5.25 9.75
CA THR A 44 24.53 -4.59 10.88
C THR A 44 23.67 -3.38 10.50
N THR A 45 24.13 -2.51 9.59
CA THR A 45 23.34 -1.35 9.15
C THR A 45 22.11 -1.75 8.34
N ALA A 46 22.21 -2.72 7.43
CA ALA A 46 21.07 -3.15 6.64
C ALA A 46 20.10 -4.01 7.46
N ALA A 47 20.59 -4.85 8.39
CA ALA A 47 19.74 -5.56 9.35
C ALA A 47 18.90 -4.58 10.20
N HIS A 48 19.52 -3.51 10.73
CA HIS A 48 18.78 -2.48 11.45
C HIS A 48 17.78 -1.72 10.55
N GLY A 49 18.20 -1.37 9.32
CA GLY A 49 17.34 -0.69 8.36
C GLY A 49 16.12 -1.52 7.97
N TRP A 50 16.31 -2.82 7.73
CA TRP A 50 15.25 -3.78 7.42
C TRP A 50 14.19 -3.83 8.52
N TRP A 51 14.61 -4.07 9.77
CA TRP A 51 13.67 -4.27 10.86
C TRP A 51 12.90 -2.98 11.22
N ILE A 52 13.59 -1.83 11.24
CA ILE A 52 12.94 -0.52 11.44
C ILE A 52 11.94 -0.25 10.31
N ALA A 53 12.30 -0.53 9.06
CA ALA A 53 11.41 -0.37 7.93
C ALA A 53 10.19 -1.30 8.02
N LEU A 54 10.33 -2.54 8.48
CA LEU A 54 9.17 -3.41 8.74
C LEU A 54 8.20 -2.77 9.74
N LEU A 55 8.70 -2.22 10.86
CA LEU A 55 7.84 -1.56 11.85
C LEU A 55 7.13 -0.32 11.28
N VAL A 56 7.89 0.56 10.63
CA VAL A 56 7.33 1.78 10.02
C VAL A 56 6.33 1.42 8.92
N GLY A 57 6.62 0.37 8.14
CA GLY A 57 5.73 -0.16 7.11
C GLY A 57 4.44 -0.73 7.69
N LEU A 58 4.51 -1.45 8.83
CA LEU A 58 3.32 -1.96 9.52
C LEU A 58 2.45 -0.83 10.07
N VAL A 59 3.05 0.23 10.62
CA VAL A 59 2.32 1.44 11.04
C VAL A 59 1.66 2.12 9.83
N SER A 60 2.41 2.32 8.74
CA SER A 60 1.89 2.90 7.49
C SER A 60 0.72 2.06 6.94
N THR A 61 0.84 0.73 6.98
CA THR A 61 -0.18 -0.21 6.53
C THR A 61 -1.52 -0.02 7.23
N VAL A 62 -1.54 0.34 8.52
CA VAL A 62 -2.81 0.61 9.23
C VAL A 62 -3.59 1.73 8.54
N PHE A 63 -2.93 2.85 8.23
CA PHE A 63 -3.58 3.98 7.57
C PHE A 63 -3.99 3.64 6.12
N THR A 64 -3.13 2.94 5.39
CA THR A 64 -3.39 2.46 4.03
C THR A 64 -4.58 1.51 3.99
N ALA A 65 -4.62 0.51 4.87
CA ALA A 65 -5.69 -0.49 4.94
C ALA A 65 -7.03 0.14 5.36
N LEU A 66 -7.04 1.07 6.32
CA LEU A 66 -8.26 1.75 6.75
C LEU A 66 -8.89 2.58 5.63
N THR A 67 -8.10 3.37 4.91
CA THR A 67 -8.60 4.17 3.79
C THR A 67 -9.11 3.29 2.65
N GLY A 68 -8.38 2.22 2.30
CA GLY A 68 -8.80 1.26 1.28
C GLY A 68 -10.05 0.48 1.66
N PHE A 69 -10.19 0.09 2.93
CA PHE A 69 -11.39 -0.59 3.43
C PHE A 69 -12.64 0.30 3.37
N ILE A 70 -12.51 1.59 3.69
CA ILE A 70 -13.61 2.57 3.58
C ILE A 70 -14.06 2.75 2.13
N GLU A 71 -13.14 2.69 1.17
CA GLU A 71 -13.46 2.70 -0.27
C GLU A 71 -14.11 1.38 -0.70
N TRP A 72 -13.59 0.24 -0.25
CA TRP A 72 -14.15 -1.08 -0.53
C TRP A 72 -15.62 -1.22 -0.10
N LEU A 73 -15.99 -0.65 1.06
CA LEU A 73 -17.38 -0.61 1.55
C LEU A 73 -18.36 0.11 0.63
N SER A 74 -17.89 0.93 -0.32
CA SER A 74 -18.76 1.59 -1.30
C SER A 74 -18.99 0.78 -2.58
N ILE A 75 -18.27 -0.33 -2.77
CA ILE A 75 -18.36 -1.13 -3.98
C ILE A 75 -19.62 -2.00 -3.92
N THR A 76 -20.38 -2.05 -5.01
CA THR A 76 -21.52 -2.95 -5.17
C THR A 76 -21.09 -4.41 -4.98
N TRP A 77 -21.65 -5.05 -3.95
CA TRP A 77 -21.33 -6.43 -3.60
C TRP A 77 -21.53 -7.39 -4.78
N GLY A 78 -20.59 -8.32 -4.98
CA GLY A 78 -20.66 -9.33 -6.03
C GLY A 78 -20.30 -8.86 -7.45
N SER A 79 -20.11 -7.55 -7.67
CA SER A 79 -19.58 -7.02 -8.94
C SER A 79 -18.16 -7.50 -9.22
N GLU A 80 -17.71 -7.45 -10.48
CA GLU A 80 -16.33 -7.82 -10.86
C GLU A 80 -15.27 -6.91 -10.21
N LEU A 81 -15.60 -5.62 -10.03
CA LEU A 81 -14.80 -4.68 -9.24
C LEU A 81 -14.71 -5.15 -7.78
N TRP A 82 -15.83 -5.55 -7.16
CA TRP A 82 -15.83 -6.04 -5.78
C TRP A 82 -14.99 -7.29 -5.61
N LYS A 83 -15.10 -8.26 -6.53
CA LYS A 83 -14.29 -9.49 -6.51
C LYS A 83 -12.80 -9.15 -6.60
N THR A 84 -12.42 -8.32 -7.57
CA THR A 84 -11.03 -7.89 -7.76
C THR A 84 -10.49 -7.14 -6.53
N ALA A 85 -11.26 -6.19 -6.00
CA ALA A 85 -10.91 -5.42 -4.81
C ALA A 85 -10.81 -6.30 -3.54
N THR A 86 -11.63 -7.33 -3.44
CA THR A 86 -11.58 -8.29 -2.34
C THR A 86 -10.34 -9.18 -2.45
N THR A 87 -10.01 -9.68 -3.65
CA THR A 87 -8.77 -10.44 -3.87
C THR A 87 -7.53 -9.59 -3.61
N HIS A 88 -7.54 -8.33 -4.04
CA HIS A 88 -6.49 -7.35 -3.69
C HIS A 88 -6.33 -7.22 -2.17
N MET A 89 -7.42 -6.97 -1.44
CA MET A 89 -7.38 -6.84 0.02
C MET A 89 -6.86 -8.11 0.69
N ILE A 90 -7.27 -9.30 0.24
CA ILE A 90 -6.77 -10.58 0.77
C ILE A 90 -5.26 -10.72 0.53
N ALA A 91 -4.76 -10.40 -0.66
CA ALA A 91 -3.33 -10.42 -0.96
C ALA A 91 -2.56 -9.44 -0.06
N MET A 92 -3.09 -8.23 0.15
CA MET A 92 -2.48 -7.23 1.01
C MET A 92 -2.45 -7.65 2.48
N LEU A 93 -3.54 -8.18 3.03
CA LEU A 93 -3.57 -8.70 4.40
C LEU A 93 -2.61 -9.88 4.57
N THR A 94 -2.49 -10.74 3.56
CA THR A 94 -1.51 -11.83 3.55
C THR A 94 -0.08 -11.27 3.60
N ALA A 95 0.25 -10.28 2.76
CA ALA A 95 1.54 -9.59 2.82
C ALA A 95 1.82 -9.00 4.21
N THR A 96 0.83 -8.31 4.81
CA THR A 96 0.93 -7.73 6.16
C THR A 96 1.23 -8.80 7.21
N VAL A 97 0.58 -9.97 7.15
CA VAL A 97 0.86 -11.09 8.06
C VAL A 97 2.32 -11.54 7.91
N PHE A 98 2.81 -11.74 6.69
CA PHE A 98 4.21 -12.16 6.46
C PHE A 98 5.22 -11.13 6.96
N PHE A 99 5.01 -9.84 6.69
CA PHE A 99 5.88 -8.78 7.21
C PHE A 99 5.79 -8.67 8.74
N GLY A 100 4.61 -8.85 9.32
CA GLY A 100 4.40 -8.89 10.76
C GLY A 100 5.13 -10.05 11.43
N LEU A 101 5.08 -11.24 10.83
CA LEU A 101 5.82 -12.42 11.29
C LEU A 101 7.34 -12.21 11.15
N ALA A 102 7.80 -11.62 10.05
CA ALA A 102 9.21 -11.28 9.86
C ALA A 102 9.71 -10.31 10.94
N ALA A 103 8.92 -9.29 11.28
CA ALA A 103 9.25 -8.33 12.33
C ALA A 103 9.24 -8.97 13.72
N LEU A 104 8.24 -9.83 13.99
CA LEU A 104 8.07 -10.51 15.28
C LEU A 104 9.20 -11.49 15.56
N PHE A 105 9.49 -12.39 14.61
CA PHE A 105 10.53 -13.42 14.79
C PHE A 105 11.94 -12.84 14.60
N GLY A 106 12.09 -11.77 13.83
CA GLY A 106 13.37 -11.13 13.57
C GLY A 106 13.89 -10.18 14.64
N HIS A 107 13.20 -10.00 15.76
CA HIS A 107 13.64 -9.04 16.79
C HIS A 107 15.00 -9.43 17.42
N ASP A 108 15.26 -10.71 17.63
CA ASP A 108 16.53 -11.15 18.22
C ASP A 108 17.69 -11.07 17.21
N ASP A 109 17.45 -11.42 15.94
CA ASP A 109 18.42 -11.26 14.86
C ASP A 109 18.73 -9.79 14.57
N TRP A 110 17.71 -8.93 14.62
CA TRP A 110 17.89 -7.48 14.55
C TRP A 110 18.85 -6.98 15.64
N LYS A 111 18.69 -7.40 16.90
CA LYS A 111 19.63 -7.05 17.98
C LYS A 111 21.03 -7.59 17.75
N ALA A 112 21.14 -8.75 17.10
CA ALA A 112 22.42 -9.34 16.68
C ALA A 112 23.02 -8.68 15.44
N GLY A 113 22.30 -7.77 14.78
CA GLY A 113 22.74 -7.08 13.57
C GLY A 113 22.81 -8.00 12.35
N ASN A 114 21.87 -8.96 12.25
CA ASN A 114 21.79 -9.96 11.19
C ASN A 114 20.33 -10.11 10.70
N VAL A 115 20.15 -10.64 9.50
CA VAL A 115 18.88 -11.16 8.99
C VAL A 115 19.04 -12.66 8.76
N SER A 116 18.33 -13.49 9.53
CA SER A 116 18.41 -14.95 9.32
C SER A 116 17.62 -15.38 8.09
N ALA A 117 17.87 -16.60 7.63
CA ALA A 117 17.21 -17.18 6.47
C ALA A 117 15.68 -17.22 6.64
N GLY A 118 15.18 -17.44 7.86
CA GLY A 118 13.75 -17.50 8.15
C GLY A 118 13.06 -16.18 7.88
N GLU A 119 13.58 -15.08 8.44
CA GLU A 119 13.00 -13.76 8.31
C GLU A 119 13.18 -13.19 6.91
N PHE A 120 14.30 -13.53 6.24
CA PHE A 120 14.49 -13.19 4.84
C PHE A 120 13.41 -13.85 3.96
N VAL A 121 13.15 -15.14 4.13
CA VAL A 121 12.09 -15.85 3.39
C VAL A 121 10.72 -15.23 3.67
N LEU A 122 10.38 -14.95 4.94
CA LEU A 122 9.12 -14.28 5.29
C LEU A 122 9.00 -12.90 4.61
N THR A 123 10.08 -12.12 4.60
CA THR A 123 10.13 -10.80 3.96
C THR A 123 9.91 -10.91 2.45
N VAL A 124 10.60 -11.84 1.78
CA VAL A 124 10.46 -12.05 0.33
C VAL A 124 9.05 -12.55 -0.03
N VAL A 125 8.48 -13.47 0.75
CA VAL A 125 7.10 -13.95 0.52
C VAL A 125 6.09 -12.82 0.73
N GLY A 126 6.26 -12.02 1.79
CA GLY A 126 5.46 -10.81 2.02
C GLY A 126 5.55 -9.84 0.85
N PHE A 127 6.75 -9.61 0.33
CA PHE A 127 6.97 -8.76 -0.85
C PHE A 127 6.33 -9.34 -2.12
N GLY A 128 6.33 -10.66 -2.30
CA GLY A 128 5.63 -11.32 -3.40
C GLY A 128 4.11 -11.07 -3.38
N PHE A 129 3.48 -11.20 -2.20
CA PHE A 129 2.07 -10.86 -2.04
C PHE A 129 1.80 -9.35 -2.20
N LEU A 130 2.71 -8.49 -1.74
CA LEU A 130 2.64 -7.05 -1.96
C LEU A 130 2.64 -6.71 -3.45
N ALA A 131 3.53 -7.33 -4.23
CA ALA A 131 3.61 -7.13 -5.67
C ALA A 131 2.34 -7.64 -6.40
N LEU A 132 1.84 -8.81 -6.01
CA LEU A 132 0.56 -9.33 -6.51
C LEU A 132 -0.60 -8.38 -6.17
N GLY A 133 -0.64 -7.89 -4.93
CA GLY A 133 -1.60 -6.88 -4.49
C GLY A 133 -1.52 -5.61 -5.35
N GLY A 134 -0.31 -5.10 -5.60
CA GLY A 134 -0.08 -3.96 -6.49
C GLY A 134 -0.62 -4.17 -7.91
N TRP A 135 -0.42 -5.36 -8.50
CA TRP A 135 -0.99 -5.71 -9.80
C TRP A 135 -2.52 -5.68 -9.80
N LEU A 136 -3.14 -6.28 -8.77
CA LEU A 136 -4.61 -6.27 -8.60
C LEU A 136 -5.14 -4.85 -8.36
N GLY A 137 -4.41 -4.03 -7.60
CA GLY A 137 -4.70 -2.60 -7.39
C GLY A 137 -4.65 -1.81 -8.70
N GLY A 138 -3.69 -2.13 -9.56
CA GLY A 138 -3.62 -1.61 -10.93
C GLY A 138 -4.89 -1.91 -11.72
N ALA A 139 -5.44 -3.13 -11.64
CA ALA A 139 -6.70 -3.45 -12.28
C ALA A 139 -7.89 -2.64 -11.71
N ILE A 140 -7.96 -2.47 -10.38
CA ILE A 140 -9.00 -1.65 -9.72
C ILE A 140 -9.04 -0.23 -10.30
N VAL A 141 -7.88 0.40 -10.47
CA VAL A 141 -7.79 1.79 -10.94
C VAL A 141 -7.84 1.89 -12.46
N TYR A 142 -7.01 1.14 -13.18
CA TYR A 142 -6.79 1.32 -14.62
C TYR A 142 -7.72 0.49 -15.51
N VAL A 143 -8.30 -0.59 -15.00
CA VAL A 143 -9.28 -1.40 -15.76
C VAL A 143 -10.70 -1.00 -15.36
N TYR A 144 -10.99 -0.94 -14.06
CA TYR A 144 -12.33 -0.62 -13.57
C TYR A 144 -12.59 0.87 -13.31
N GLY A 145 -11.56 1.73 -13.38
CA GLY A 145 -11.74 3.18 -13.25
C GLY A 145 -12.14 3.64 -11.85
N MET A 146 -11.92 2.83 -10.81
CA MET A 146 -12.35 3.19 -9.45
C MET A 146 -11.65 4.49 -9.02
N ARG A 147 -12.45 5.51 -8.67
CA ARG A 147 -12.00 6.87 -8.27
C ARG A 147 -11.31 7.67 -9.39
N VAL A 148 -11.44 7.27 -10.65
CA VAL A 148 -10.95 8.02 -11.82
C VAL A 148 -12.07 8.87 -12.41
N LEU A 149 -11.84 10.18 -12.55
CA LEU A 149 -12.87 11.13 -13.01
C LEU A 149 -13.04 11.20 -14.54
N GLY A 150 -12.07 10.72 -15.32
CA GLY A 150 -12.18 10.72 -16.79
C GLY A 150 -12.30 12.10 -17.45
N LEU A 151 -11.60 13.12 -16.93
CA LEU A 151 -11.63 14.51 -17.41
C LEU A 151 -10.35 14.90 -18.19
N PRO A 152 -10.14 14.40 -19.43
CA PRO A 152 -8.87 14.62 -20.16
C PRO A 152 -8.64 16.07 -20.61
N GLY A 153 -9.70 16.88 -20.70
CA GLY A 153 -9.63 18.30 -21.08
C GLY A 153 -9.56 19.27 -19.90
N GLU A 154 -9.50 18.79 -18.66
CA GLU A 154 -9.46 19.66 -17.48
C GLU A 154 -8.17 20.51 -17.49
N PRO A 155 -8.24 21.85 -17.43
CA PRO A 155 -7.06 22.68 -17.37
C PRO A 155 -6.17 22.31 -16.18
N ALA A 156 -4.84 22.29 -16.36
CA ALA A 156 -3.90 21.84 -15.34
C ALA A 156 -4.11 22.54 -13.97
N THR A 157 -4.38 23.85 -13.99
CA THR A 157 -4.66 24.64 -12.77
C THR A 157 -5.90 24.18 -12.01
N ARG A 158 -6.93 23.69 -12.71
CA ARG A 158 -8.14 23.13 -12.11
C ARG A 158 -7.95 21.66 -11.72
N ALA A 159 -7.16 20.90 -12.48
CA ALA A 159 -6.85 19.51 -12.18
C ALA A 159 -6.11 19.36 -10.85
N VAL A 160 -5.14 20.23 -10.55
CA VAL A 160 -4.35 20.20 -9.29
C VAL A 160 -4.96 21.02 -8.15
N ALA A 161 -6.10 21.67 -8.37
CA ALA A 161 -6.71 22.53 -7.35
C ALA A 161 -7.04 21.74 -6.07
N PRO A 162 -6.67 22.24 -4.87
CA PRO A 162 -6.89 21.55 -3.59
C PRO A 162 -8.34 21.66 -3.08
N PHE A 163 -9.27 22.05 -3.94
CA PHE A 163 -10.70 22.17 -3.64
C PHE A 163 -11.52 21.45 -4.72
N PRO A 164 -12.59 20.74 -4.33
CA PRO A 164 -13.50 20.15 -5.30
C PRO A 164 -14.28 21.25 -6.02
N HIS A 165 -14.41 21.11 -7.33
CA HIS A 165 -15.28 21.94 -8.17
C HIS A 165 -16.41 21.08 -8.74
N ARG A 166 -17.48 21.73 -9.18
CA ARG A 166 -18.73 21.07 -9.57
C ARG A 166 -18.53 19.95 -10.60
N GLU A 167 -17.64 20.15 -11.56
CA GLU A 167 -17.34 19.16 -12.60
C GLU A 167 -16.66 17.92 -12.04
N LYS A 168 -15.73 18.09 -11.08
CA LYS A 168 -15.09 16.96 -10.40
C LYS A 168 -16.05 16.18 -9.50
N GLU A 169 -16.95 16.88 -8.81
CA GLU A 169 -17.97 16.23 -7.98
C GLU A 169 -19.02 15.51 -8.84
N ALA A 170 -19.34 16.04 -10.03
CA ALA A 170 -20.26 15.39 -10.96
C ALA A 170 -19.64 14.13 -11.59
N ALA A 171 -18.34 14.14 -11.85
CA ALA A 171 -17.59 13.03 -12.44
C ALA A 171 -17.24 11.90 -11.45
N GLU A 172 -17.47 12.10 -10.15
CA GLU A 172 -17.20 11.09 -9.11
C GLU A 172 -18.33 10.06 -8.95
N ASN A 173 -19.43 10.20 -9.71
CA ASN A 173 -20.63 9.35 -9.63
C ASN A 173 -20.54 8.09 -10.49
#